data_AF-A0A967F5J2-F1
#
_entry.id   AF-A0A967F5J2-F1
#
_cell.length_a   1.000
_cell.length_b   1.000
_cell.length_c   1.000
_cell.angle_alpha   90.00
_cell.angle_beta   90.00
_cell.angle_gamma   90.00
#
_symmetry.space_group_name_H-M   'P 1'
#
loop_
_entity.id
_entity.type
_entity.pdbx_description
1 polymer ?
#
loop_
_entity_poly.entity_id
_entity_poly.type
_entity_poly.pdbx_seq_one_letter_code
_entity_poly.pdbx_strand_id
1 'polypeptide(L)'
;MAVPVAALVYFTLPSGRPAAEGAVSTANIRQVRDIGARRCQQCHMAMPKFSGLAGAPLGIGFDSREQVLEYAGRMYEMTAITRTMPPDNGTQITEDERQIIAQWIARLQYFLDKESPAVGQ
;
A
#
# COMPACT_ATOMS: atom_id res chain seq x y z
N MET A 1 -55.36 3.44 -43.52
CA MET A 1 -55.00 2.83 -42.22
C MET A 1 -53.48 2.71 -42.18
N ALA A 2 -52.80 3.64 -41.53
CA ALA A 2 -51.33 3.68 -41.44
C ALA A 2 -50.90 3.15 -40.07
N VAL A 3 -49.98 2.17 -40.05
CA VAL A 3 -49.36 1.65 -38.82
C VAL A 3 -47.90 2.10 -38.85
N PRO A 4 -47.41 2.90 -37.89
CA PRO A 4 -46.01 3.27 -37.84
C PRO A 4 -45.20 2.14 -37.19
N VAL A 5 -44.21 1.61 -37.89
CA VAL A 5 -43.17 0.77 -37.29
C VAL A 5 -42.18 1.73 -36.63
N ALA A 6 -42.25 1.82 -35.30
CA ALA A 6 -41.28 2.55 -34.50
C ALA A 6 -39.93 1.81 -34.56
N ALA A 7 -38.96 2.37 -35.27
CA ALA A 7 -37.59 1.90 -35.27
C ALA A 7 -36.93 2.27 -33.92
N LEU A 8 -36.71 1.27 -33.08
CA LEU A 8 -35.91 1.38 -31.86
C LEU A 8 -34.44 1.57 -32.26
N VAL A 9 -33.94 2.80 -32.13
CA VAL A 9 -32.51 3.11 -32.23
C VAL A 9 -31.84 2.59 -30.97
N TYR A 10 -31.17 1.45 -31.08
CA TYR A 10 -30.30 0.91 -30.05
C TYR A 10 -29.05 1.80 -29.96
N PHE A 11 -29.03 2.72 -29.00
CA PHE A 11 -27.80 3.42 -28.61
C PHE A 11 -26.88 2.40 -27.93
N THR A 12 -25.91 1.86 -28.67
CA THR A 12 -24.81 1.10 -28.08
C THR A 12 -23.90 2.08 -27.35
N LEU A 13 -24.18 2.31 -26.07
CA LEU A 13 -23.25 2.99 -25.17
C LEU A 13 -21.95 2.16 -25.12
N PRO A 14 -20.79 2.75 -25.43
CA PRO A 14 -19.53 2.06 -25.20
C PRO A 14 -19.43 1.88 -23.68
N SER A 15 -19.51 0.63 -23.24
CA SER A 15 -19.14 0.22 -21.89
C SER A 15 -17.64 0.48 -21.71
N GLY A 16 -17.29 1.74 -21.46
CA GLY A 16 -16.03 2.12 -20.87
C GLY A 16 -16.00 1.46 -19.50
N ARG A 17 -15.48 0.23 -19.45
CA ARG A 17 -14.99 -0.33 -18.19
C ARG A 17 -13.99 0.69 -17.66
N PRO A 18 -14.20 1.28 -16.47
CA PRO A 18 -13.16 2.11 -15.89
C PRO A 18 -11.90 1.24 -15.86
N ALA A 19 -10.84 1.76 -16.47
CA ALA A 19 -9.56 1.10 -16.55
C ALA A 19 -9.10 0.82 -15.12
N ALA A 20 -9.29 -0.42 -14.68
CA ALA A 20 -8.74 -1.02 -13.47
C ALA A 20 -8.31 -0.02 -12.38
N GLU A 21 -9.28 0.57 -11.69
CA GLU A 21 -9.12 1.37 -10.47
C GLU A 21 -8.51 0.56 -9.29
N GLY A 22 -7.93 -0.62 -9.54
CA GLY A 22 -7.69 -1.65 -8.53
C GLY A 22 -6.36 -2.41 -8.65
N ALA A 23 -5.49 -2.09 -9.60
CA ALA A 23 -4.15 -2.65 -9.55
C ALA A 23 -3.27 -1.70 -8.74
N VAL A 24 -2.84 -2.11 -7.53
CA VAL A 24 -1.48 -1.74 -7.12
C VAL A 24 -0.63 -2.18 -8.30
N SER A 25 -0.14 -1.24 -9.12
CA SER A 25 0.64 -1.65 -10.28
C SER A 25 1.80 -2.49 -9.75
N THR A 26 2.15 -3.56 -10.44
CA THR A 26 3.30 -4.39 -10.07
C THR A 26 4.58 -3.56 -9.91
N ALA A 27 4.64 -2.40 -10.59
CA ALA A 27 5.65 -1.37 -10.42
C ALA A 27 5.67 -0.73 -9.02
N ASN A 28 4.51 -0.42 -8.42
CA ASN A 28 4.41 0.16 -7.08
C ASN A 28 4.87 -0.82 -5.98
N ILE A 29 4.54 -2.12 -6.08
CA ILE A 29 5.00 -3.14 -5.11
C ILE A 29 6.53 -3.27 -5.12
N ARG A 30 7.13 -3.27 -6.31
CA ARG A 30 8.59 -3.33 -6.45
C ARG A 30 9.25 -2.12 -5.78
N GLN A 31 8.73 -0.91 -6.04
CA GLN A 31 9.26 0.31 -5.44
C GLN A 31 9.17 0.29 -3.91
N VAL A 32 8.02 -0.09 -3.35
CA VAL A 32 7.84 -0.21 -1.90
C VAL A 32 8.83 -1.20 -1.30
N ARG A 33 9.03 -2.37 -1.92
CA ARG A 33 9.99 -3.36 -1.46
C ARG A 33 11.42 -2.81 -1.47
N ASP A 34 11.79 -2.13 -2.56
CA ASP A 34 13.14 -1.57 -2.71
C ASP A 34 13.39 -0.43 -1.69
N ILE A 35 12.37 0.40 -1.42
CA ILE A 35 12.41 1.40 -0.35
C ILE A 35 12.53 0.71 1.02
N GLY A 36 11.70 -0.30 1.30
CA GLY A 36 11.72 -1.05 2.55
C GLY A 36 13.09 -1.66 2.86
N ALA A 37 13.74 -2.23 1.85
CA ALA A 37 15.09 -2.79 1.96
C ALA A 37 16.15 -1.73 2.33
N ARG A 38 16.07 -0.54 1.73
CA ARG A 38 17.05 0.54 1.97
C ARG A 38 16.78 1.34 3.24
N ARG A 39 15.51 1.52 3.61
CA ARG A 39 15.09 2.48 4.64
C ARG A 39 14.64 1.85 5.94
N CYS A 40 14.02 0.66 5.90
CA CYS A 40 13.38 0.04 7.06
C CYS A 40 14.20 -1.15 7.58
N GLN A 41 14.63 -2.02 6.68
CA GLN A 41 15.35 -3.26 7.01
C GLN A 41 16.75 -3.04 7.61
N GLN A 42 17.27 -1.81 7.59
CA GLN A 42 18.51 -1.50 8.32
C GLN A 42 18.37 -1.68 9.83
N CYS A 43 17.16 -1.47 10.37
CA CYS A 43 16.85 -1.60 11.79
C CYS A 43 15.82 -2.71 12.07
N HIS A 44 14.86 -2.94 11.17
CA HIS A 44 13.73 -3.86 11.37
C HIS A 44 13.93 -5.24 10.73
N MET A 45 15.11 -5.81 10.88
CA MET A 45 15.39 -7.21 10.52
C MET A 45 15.74 -8.01 11.77
N ALA A 46 15.61 -9.34 11.69
CA ALA A 46 16.10 -10.24 12.73
C ALA A 46 17.58 -9.99 13.07
N MET A 47 18.39 -9.65 12.06
CA MET A 47 19.78 -9.21 12.21
C MET A 47 19.95 -7.82 11.59
N PRO A 48 19.76 -6.74 12.36
CA PRO A 48 19.90 -5.37 11.89
C PRO A 48 21.32 -5.05 11.42
N LYS A 49 21.44 -4.19 10.42
CA LYS A 49 22.73 -3.65 9.97
C LYS A 49 23.15 -2.42 10.78
N PHE A 50 22.20 -1.75 11.42
CA PHE A 50 22.46 -0.58 12.24
C PHE A 50 23.18 -0.99 13.53
N SER A 51 24.33 -0.36 13.80
CA SER A 51 25.14 -0.67 14.97
C SER A 51 24.40 -0.33 16.27
N GLY A 52 24.57 -1.15 17.30
CA GLY A 52 23.93 -0.97 18.60
C GLY A 52 22.55 -1.60 18.74
N LEU A 53 22.02 -2.26 17.70
CA LEU A 53 20.81 -3.08 17.80
C LEU A 53 21.17 -4.56 17.84
N ALA A 54 20.68 -5.27 18.87
CA ALA A 54 20.79 -6.73 18.98
C ALA A 54 19.65 -7.48 18.24
N GLY A 55 18.68 -6.75 17.71
CA GLY A 55 17.51 -7.26 17.02
C GLY A 55 16.56 -6.10 16.65
N ALA A 56 15.47 -6.42 15.96
CA ALA A 56 14.51 -5.43 15.54
C ALA A 56 13.91 -4.66 16.75
N PRO A 57 13.83 -3.32 16.71
CA PRO A 57 13.26 -2.52 17.79
C PRO A 57 11.84 -2.99 18.15
N LEU A 58 11.58 -3.15 19.45
CA LEU A 58 10.30 -3.63 20.00
C LEU A 58 9.87 -5.02 19.49
N GLY A 59 10.79 -5.80 18.90
CA GLY A 59 10.48 -7.08 18.26
C GLY A 59 9.72 -6.95 16.93
N ILE A 60 9.61 -5.74 16.38
CA ILE A 60 8.88 -5.48 15.13
C ILE A 60 9.82 -5.71 13.94
N GLY A 61 9.75 -6.90 13.35
CA GLY A 61 10.53 -7.26 12.16
C GLY A 61 9.78 -7.04 10.84
N PHE A 62 10.52 -6.96 9.73
CA PHE A 62 10.03 -6.93 8.36
C PHE A 62 10.75 -7.98 7.49
N ASP A 63 11.00 -9.16 8.07
CA ASP A 63 11.67 -10.28 7.41
C ASP A 63 10.70 -11.11 6.56
N SER A 64 9.40 -11.07 6.89
CA SER A 64 8.34 -11.75 6.12
C SER A 64 7.26 -10.78 5.66
N ARG A 65 6.51 -11.22 4.65
CA ARG A 65 5.35 -10.48 4.13
C ARG A 65 4.29 -10.33 5.22
N GLU A 66 4.08 -11.37 6.00
CA GLU A 66 3.06 -11.43 7.04
C GLU A 66 3.34 -10.37 8.12
N GLN A 67 4.60 -10.22 8.54
CA GLN A 67 5.01 -9.16 9.47
C GLN A 67 4.81 -7.76 8.88
N VAL A 68 5.17 -7.56 7.60
CA VAL A 68 4.96 -6.26 6.93
C VAL A 68 3.47 -5.90 6.88
N LEU A 69 2.59 -6.87 6.61
CA LEU A 69 1.15 -6.65 6.59
C LEU A 69 0.60 -6.34 7.98
N GLU A 70 1.05 -7.07 9.00
CA GLU A 70 0.66 -6.85 10.41
C GLU A 70 0.93 -5.41 10.87
N TYR A 71 2.07 -4.84 10.47
CA TYR A 71 2.50 -3.51 10.89
C TYR A 71 2.29 -2.41 9.85
N ALA A 72 1.63 -2.69 8.72
CA ALA A 72 1.48 -1.73 7.63
C ALA A 72 0.84 -0.40 8.09
N GLY A 73 -0.22 -0.45 8.90
CA GLY A 73 -0.85 0.78 9.43
C GLY A 73 0.10 1.62 10.29
N ARG A 74 0.95 0.98 11.11
CA ARG A 74 1.96 1.67 11.91
C ARG A 74 3.10 2.22 11.05
N MET A 75 3.48 1.51 9.99
CA MET A 75 4.47 2.02 9.02
C MET A 75 3.96 3.32 8.39
N TYR A 76 2.68 3.38 8.01
CA TYR A 76 2.08 4.60 7.47
C TYR A 76 2.12 5.75 8.48
N GLU A 77 1.66 5.51 9.70
CA GLU A 77 1.65 6.53 10.75
C GLU A 77 3.05 7.10 10.98
N MET A 78 4.05 6.24 11.15
CA MET A 78 5.40 6.67 11.51
C MET A 78 6.18 7.28 10.35
N THR A 79 5.87 6.91 9.10
CA THR A 79 6.61 7.38 7.91
C THR A 79 5.91 8.52 7.18
N ALA A 80 4.59 8.53 7.11
CA ALA A 80 3.84 9.54 6.34
C ALA A 80 3.21 10.61 7.24
N ILE A 81 2.69 10.22 8.42
CA ILE A 81 1.95 11.13 9.30
C ILE A 81 2.88 11.83 10.28
N THR A 82 3.44 11.11 11.25
CA THR A 82 4.27 11.69 12.31
C THR A 82 5.70 11.94 11.85
N ARG A 83 6.14 11.23 10.79
CA ARG A 83 7.50 11.29 10.22
C ARG A 83 8.60 11.00 11.25
N THR A 84 8.27 10.28 12.32
CA THR A 84 9.22 9.87 13.36
C THR A 84 10.12 8.71 12.94
N MET A 85 9.79 8.03 11.84
CA MET A 85 10.63 7.00 11.24
C MET A 85 11.08 7.40 9.82
N PRO A 86 12.35 7.13 9.48
CA PRO A 86 13.46 6.74 10.36
C PRO A 86 13.79 7.85 11.39
N PRO A 87 14.31 7.50 12.59
CA PRO A 87 14.70 8.50 13.58
C PRO A 87 15.73 9.46 12.99
N ASP A 88 15.53 10.76 13.19
CA ASP A 88 16.34 11.85 12.62
C ASP A 88 16.58 11.74 11.10
N ASN A 89 15.68 11.04 10.39
CA ASN A 89 15.84 10.67 8.99
C ASN A 89 17.18 9.94 8.70
N GLY A 90 17.66 9.11 9.62
CA GLY A 90 18.99 8.49 9.53
C GLY A 90 19.24 7.60 8.31
N THR A 91 18.19 7.09 7.65
CA THR A 91 18.32 6.35 6.38
C THR A 91 18.08 7.21 5.14
N GLN A 92 17.89 8.53 5.30
CA GLN A 92 17.66 9.50 4.23
C GLN A 92 16.48 9.13 3.34
N ILE A 93 15.33 8.80 3.96
CA ILE A 93 14.10 8.59 3.19
C ILE A 93 13.64 9.93 2.62
N THR A 94 13.24 9.95 1.35
CA THR A 94 12.76 11.15 0.66
C THR A 94 11.25 11.32 0.82
N GLU A 95 10.73 12.51 0.50
CA GLU A 95 9.28 12.74 0.51
C GLU A 95 8.58 11.86 -0.53
N ASP A 96 9.16 11.70 -1.73
CA ASP A 96 8.63 10.80 -2.76
C ASP A 96 8.54 9.35 -2.28
N GLU A 97 9.58 8.87 -1.57
CA GLU A 97 9.56 7.52 -0.99
C GLU A 97 8.47 7.37 0.07
N ARG A 98 8.23 8.40 0.91
CA ARG A 98 7.12 8.41 1.89
C ARG A 98 5.76 8.37 1.19
N GLN A 99 5.59 9.12 0.11
CA GLN A 99 4.35 9.13 -0.66
C GLN A 99 4.07 7.78 -1.32
N ILE A 100 5.10 7.12 -1.86
CA ILE A 100 4.96 5.76 -2.43
C ILE A 100 4.48 4.78 -1.36
N ILE A 101 5.08 4.82 -0.16
CA ILE A 101 4.65 3.98 0.98
C ILE A 101 3.20 4.30 1.37
N ALA A 102 2.85 5.58 1.49
CA ALA A 102 1.51 6.02 1.85
C ALA A 102 0.43 5.52 0.87
N GLN A 103 0.66 5.66 -0.42
CA GLN A 103 -0.26 5.21 -1.46
C GLN A 103 -0.43 3.69 -1.45
N TRP A 104 0.67 2.95 -1.23
CA TRP A 104 0.62 1.50 -1.12
C TRP A 104 -0.21 1.05 0.08
N ILE A 105 0.01 1.66 1.26
CA ILE A 105 -0.70 1.28 2.49
C ILE A 105 -2.19 1.66 2.40
N ALA A 106 -2.51 2.84 1.89
CA ALA A 106 -3.91 3.26 1.71
C ALA A 106 -4.67 2.28 0.80
N ARG A 107 -4.02 1.81 -0.28
CA ARG A 107 -4.64 0.81 -1.16
C ARG A 107 -4.70 -0.57 -0.50
N LEU A 108 -3.68 -0.99 0.23
CA LEU A 108 -3.70 -2.24 1.00
C LEU A 108 -4.87 -2.24 2.00
N GLN A 109 -5.02 -1.18 2.79
CA GLN A 109 -6.10 -1.02 3.77
C GLN A 109 -7.47 -1.04 3.08
N TYR A 110 -7.63 -0.33 1.97
CA TYR A 110 -8.85 -0.39 1.18
C TYR A 110 -9.25 -1.83 0.81
N PHE A 111 -8.28 -2.68 0.42
CA PHE A 111 -8.58 -4.08 0.10
C PHE A 111 -8.88 -4.91 1.35
N LEU A 112 -8.12 -4.76 2.43
CA LEU A 112 -8.36 -5.47 3.69
C LEU A 112 -9.76 -5.16 4.26
N ASP A 113 -10.19 -3.90 4.19
CA ASP A 113 -11.51 -3.47 4.65
C ASP A 113 -12.65 -4.00 3.76
N LYS A 114 -12.38 -4.26 2.47
CA LYS A 114 -13.36 -4.81 1.53
C LYS A 114 -13.43 -6.34 1.56
N GLU A 115 -12.31 -7.01 1.80
CA GLU A 115 -12.23 -8.47 1.92
C GLU A 115 -12.68 -9.00 3.28
N SER A 116 -12.81 -8.12 4.28
CA SER A 116 -13.41 -8.43 5.57
C SER A 116 -14.90 -8.05 5.53
N PRO A 117 -15.82 -8.90 4.99
CA PRO A 117 -17.24 -8.66 5.21
C PRO A 117 -17.44 -8.64 6.71
N ALA A 118 -17.91 -7.50 7.23
CA ALA A 118 -18.10 -7.26 8.65
C ALA A 118 -18.55 -8.54 9.36
N VAL A 119 -17.68 -9.10 10.21
CA VAL A 119 -18.11 -10.06 11.21
C VAL A 119 -19.15 -9.30 12.04
N GLY A 120 -20.39 -9.76 11.92
CA GLY A 120 -21.58 -9.02 12.31
C GLY A 120 -21.51 -8.41 13.70
N GLN A 121 -22.11 -7.22 13.78
CA GLN A 121 -22.77 -6.75 15.00
C GLN A 121 -23.75 -7.80 15.51
#